data_AF-A0A8H5HR86-F1
#
_entry.id   AF-A0A8H5HR86-F1
#
_cell.length_a   1.000
_cell.length_b   1.000
_cell.length_c   1.000
_cell.angle_alpha   90.00
_cell.angle_beta   90.00
_cell.angle_gamma   90.00
#
_symmetry.space_group_name_H-M   'P 1'
#
loop_
_entity.id
_entity.type
_entity.pdbx_description
1 polymer ?
#
loop_
_entity_poly.entity_id
_entity_poly.type
_entity_poly.pdbx_seq_one_letter_code
_entity_poly.pdbx_strand_id
1 'polypeptide(L)'
;MVNRMPIPKTKIDVSHIEGNVSDEEKRLALKIFANFVSTHDKSYGADVGQRLKMVAVNVWGKDSPAASGETVFEIDVERDMCNIFGTLHGACAAYMVDPYAYVIHCLDQLDEPSLDAPCHL
;
A
#
# COMPACT_ATOMS: atom_id res chain seq x y z
N MET A 1 -6.35 -22.45 18.62
CA MET A 1 -6.73 -22.81 17.24
C MET A 1 -7.32 -21.58 16.58
N VAL A 2 -6.50 -20.76 15.94
CA VAL A 2 -6.99 -19.61 15.19
C VAL A 2 -7.39 -20.11 13.81
N ASN A 3 -8.69 -20.07 13.52
CA ASN A 3 -9.21 -20.41 12.21
C ASN A 3 -8.60 -19.44 11.19
N ARG A 4 -7.70 -19.94 10.35
CA ARG A 4 -7.20 -19.19 9.18
C ARG A 4 -8.40 -18.99 8.25
N MET A 5 -9.03 -17.81 8.31
CA MET A 5 -10.06 -17.47 7.34
C MET A 5 -9.41 -17.49 5.95
N PRO A 6 -9.99 -18.23 4.97
CA PRO A 6 -9.49 -18.18 3.61
C PRO A 6 -9.66 -16.75 3.12
N ILE A 7 -8.52 -16.12 2.79
CA ILE A 7 -8.49 -14.80 2.16
C ILE A 7 -9.42 -14.88 0.95
N PRO A 8 -10.48 -14.05 0.87
CA PRO A 8 -11.39 -14.08 -0.26
C PRO A 8 -10.59 -13.89 -1.55
N LYS A 9 -10.77 -14.80 -2.51
CA LYS A 9 -10.29 -14.64 -3.89
C LYS A 9 -11.14 -13.57 -4.59
N THR A 10 -11.26 -12.37 -4.00
CA THR A 10 -11.72 -11.22 -4.75
C THR A 10 -10.68 -10.99 -5.83
N LYS A 11 -11.08 -11.19 -7.09
CA LYS A 11 -10.26 -10.89 -8.28
C LYS A 11 -10.01 -9.39 -8.31
N ILE A 12 -9.06 -8.92 -7.50
CA ILE A 12 -8.48 -7.60 -7.65
C ILE A 12 -7.65 -7.69 -8.92
N ASP A 13 -8.05 -6.90 -9.92
CA ASP A 13 -7.31 -6.79 -11.15
C ASP A 13 -6.01 -6.01 -10.89
N VAL A 14 -4.90 -6.60 -11.30
CA VAL A 14 -3.54 -6.06 -11.12
C VAL A 14 -2.80 -5.97 -12.45
N SER A 15 -3.47 -6.21 -13.58
CA SER A 15 -2.82 -6.18 -14.89
C SER A 15 -2.31 -4.80 -15.30
N HIS A 16 -2.85 -3.75 -14.68
CA HIS A 16 -2.42 -2.36 -14.88
C HIS A 16 -1.24 -1.97 -13.96
N ILE A 17 -0.86 -2.84 -13.01
CA ILE A 17 0.24 -2.59 -12.09
C ILE A 17 1.51 -3.21 -12.68
N GLU A 18 2.45 -2.36 -13.04
CA GLU A 18 3.75 -2.74 -13.55
C GLU A 18 4.68 -3.26 -12.43
N GLY A 19 5.85 -3.72 -12.82
CA GLY A 19 6.93 -4.06 -11.91
C GLY A 19 7.25 -5.55 -11.81
N ASN A 20 8.31 -5.85 -11.06
CA ASN A 20 9.02 -7.13 -11.10
C ASN A 20 8.52 -8.19 -10.09
N VAL A 21 7.51 -7.87 -9.28
CA VAL A 21 6.91 -8.81 -8.31
C VAL A 21 5.78 -9.62 -8.94
N SER A 22 5.44 -10.74 -8.31
CA SER A 22 4.34 -11.60 -8.76
C SER A 22 2.97 -10.93 -8.61
N ASP A 23 1.99 -11.35 -9.40
CA ASP A 23 0.61 -10.86 -9.28
C ASP A 23 0.00 -11.11 -7.88
N GLU A 24 0.44 -12.15 -7.18
CA GLU A 24 0.00 -12.43 -5.80
C GLU A 24 0.50 -11.36 -4.83
N GLU A 25 1.75 -10.95 -4.96
CA GLU A 25 2.36 -9.86 -4.18
C GLU A 25 1.73 -8.51 -4.53
N LYS A 26 1.44 -8.23 -5.81
CA LYS A 26 0.68 -7.02 -6.21
C LYS A 26 -0.69 -6.95 -5.55
N ARG A 27 -1.42 -8.08 -5.52
CA ARG A 27 -2.72 -8.15 -4.85
C ARG A 27 -2.60 -7.97 -3.34
N LEU A 28 -1.52 -8.46 -2.73
CA LEU A 28 -1.27 -8.26 -1.31
C LEU A 28 -0.93 -6.80 -1.00
N ALA A 29 -0.07 -6.17 -1.80
CA ALA A 29 0.25 -4.75 -1.71
C ALA A 29 -1.02 -3.88 -1.78
N LEU A 30 -1.92 -4.16 -2.72
CA LEU A 30 -3.20 -3.48 -2.83
C LEU A 30 -4.12 -3.71 -1.62
N LYS A 31 -4.14 -4.92 -1.05
CA LYS A 31 -4.95 -5.19 0.15
C LYS A 31 -4.43 -4.44 1.37
N ILE A 32 -3.11 -4.41 1.55
CA ILE A 32 -2.45 -3.64 2.60
C ILE A 32 -2.82 -2.17 2.41
N PHE A 33 -2.58 -1.63 1.22
CA PHE A 33 -2.93 -0.24 0.88
C PHE A 33 -4.40 0.08 1.16
N ALA A 34 -5.32 -0.77 0.68
CA ALA A 34 -6.75 -0.62 0.89
C ALA A 34 -7.11 -0.58 2.38
N ASN A 35 -6.43 -1.33 3.24
CA ASN A 35 -6.67 -1.29 4.68
C ASN A 35 -6.38 0.08 5.31
N PHE A 36 -5.43 0.85 4.78
CA PHE A 36 -5.09 2.20 5.28
C PHE A 36 -6.03 3.28 4.76
N VAL A 37 -6.50 3.15 3.51
CA VAL A 37 -7.33 4.18 2.87
C VAL A 37 -8.83 3.89 2.95
N SER A 38 -9.22 2.66 3.26
CA SER A 38 -10.63 2.24 3.37
C SER A 38 -11.15 2.32 4.80
N THR A 39 -11.06 3.50 5.42
CA THR A 39 -11.77 3.72 6.70
C THR A 39 -13.27 3.79 6.45
N HIS A 40 -14.06 3.18 7.33
CA HIS A 40 -15.53 3.18 7.22
C HIS A 40 -16.14 4.58 7.39
N ASP A 41 -15.39 5.51 7.99
CA ASP A 41 -15.78 6.90 8.13
C ASP A 41 -15.34 7.73 6.91
N LYS A 42 -16.26 8.57 6.41
CA LYS A 42 -16.01 9.53 5.33
C LYS A 42 -15.19 10.71 5.85
N SER A 43 -13.89 10.48 6.04
CA SER A 43 -12.94 11.56 6.30
C SER A 43 -12.38 12.09 4.98
N TYR A 44 -11.99 13.36 4.97
CA TYR A 44 -11.31 13.95 3.82
C TYR A 44 -10.05 13.16 3.42
N GLY A 45 -9.29 12.67 4.41
CA GLY A 45 -8.13 11.81 4.16
C GLY A 45 -8.51 10.53 3.42
N ALA A 46 -9.56 9.82 3.86
CA ALA A 46 -10.04 8.63 3.18
C ALA A 46 -10.48 8.90 1.73
N ASP A 47 -11.16 10.03 1.49
CA ASP A 47 -11.57 10.43 0.13
C ASP A 47 -10.36 10.73 -0.77
N VAL A 48 -9.29 11.32 -0.23
CA VAL A 48 -8.02 11.50 -0.96
C VAL A 48 -7.32 10.16 -1.17
N GLY A 49 -7.27 9.31 -0.15
CA GLY A 49 -6.63 8.00 -0.19
C GLY A 49 -7.24 7.05 -1.21
N GLN A 50 -8.56 7.12 -1.42
CA GLN A 50 -9.27 6.34 -2.45
C GLN A 50 -9.02 6.81 -3.88
N ARG A 51 -8.53 8.04 -4.07
CA ARG A 51 -8.17 8.60 -5.40
C ARG A 51 -6.76 8.18 -5.85
N LEU A 52 -5.96 7.63 -4.94
CA LEU A 52 -4.62 7.11 -5.24
C LEU A 52 -4.69 5.81 -6.05
N LYS A 53 -3.86 5.73 -7.09
CA LYS A 53 -3.73 4.57 -7.97
C LYS A 53 -2.33 4.00 -7.83
N MET A 54 -2.21 2.75 -7.40
CA MET A 54 -0.94 2.04 -7.44
C MET A 54 -0.66 1.64 -8.90
N VAL A 55 0.50 2.02 -9.43
CA VAL A 55 0.86 1.78 -10.85
C VAL A 55 2.09 0.90 -11.01
N ALA A 56 2.96 0.81 -10.01
CA ALA A 56 4.09 -0.14 -10.04
C ALA A 56 4.48 -0.63 -8.65
N VAL A 57 4.97 -1.87 -8.58
CA VAL A 57 5.58 -2.45 -7.37
C VAL A 57 6.83 -3.22 -7.78
N ASN A 58 7.97 -2.82 -7.22
CA ASN A 58 9.27 -3.42 -7.48
C ASN A 58 9.95 -3.81 -6.17
N VAL A 59 10.65 -4.95 -6.18
CA VAL A 59 11.49 -5.39 -5.08
C VAL A 59 12.81 -5.94 -5.64
N TRP A 60 13.93 -5.55 -5.05
CA TRP A 60 15.27 -6.00 -5.40
C TRP A 60 15.97 -6.59 -4.18
N GLY A 61 16.77 -7.63 -4.40
CA GLY A 61 17.61 -8.20 -3.36
C GLY A 61 16.83 -8.88 -2.23
N LYS A 62 15.69 -9.53 -2.54
CA LYS A 62 14.84 -10.25 -1.56
C LYS A 62 15.61 -11.19 -0.63
N ASP A 63 16.62 -11.89 -1.16
CA ASP A 63 17.44 -12.83 -0.38
C ASP A 63 18.58 -12.15 0.42
N SER A 64 18.58 -10.81 0.52
CA SER A 64 19.66 -10.04 1.14
C SER A 64 19.11 -9.13 2.24
N PRO A 65 19.86 -8.93 3.35
CA PRO A 65 19.52 -7.93 4.36
C PRO A 65 19.55 -6.47 3.83
N ALA A 66 19.96 -6.27 2.58
CA ALA A 66 19.89 -5.01 1.86
C ALA A 66 18.78 -5.00 0.79
N ALA A 67 17.68 -5.72 1.05
CA ALA A 67 16.50 -5.69 0.21
C ALA A 67 15.98 -4.25 0.05
N SER A 68 15.48 -3.93 -1.14
CA SER A 68 14.95 -2.62 -1.48
C SER A 68 13.62 -2.79 -2.19
N GLY A 69 12.61 -2.05 -1.73
CA GLY A 69 11.30 -2.02 -2.35
C GLY A 69 10.97 -0.62 -2.87
N GLU A 70 10.25 -0.57 -3.99
CA GLU A 70 9.71 0.64 -4.58
C GLU A 70 8.25 0.41 -4.95
N THR A 71 7.40 1.37 -4.58
CA THR A 71 6.00 1.44 -5.00
C THR A 71 5.77 2.79 -5.64
N VAL A 72 5.11 2.79 -6.80
CA VAL A 72 4.74 4.02 -7.49
C VAL A 72 3.24 4.19 -7.41
N PHE A 73 2.82 5.37 -6.98
CA PHE A 73 1.42 5.77 -6.92
C PHE A 73 1.19 7.04 -7.73
N GLU A 74 0.03 7.12 -8.36
CA GLU A 74 -0.43 8.27 -9.12
C GLU A 74 -1.74 8.82 -8.53
N ILE A 75 -1.90 10.14 -8.63
CA ILE A 75 -3.12 10.84 -8.26
C ILE A 75 -3.29 12.07 -9.13
N ASP A 76 -4.53 12.32 -9.53
CA ASP A 76 -4.93 13.57 -10.16
C ASP A 76 -5.17 14.60 -9.06
N VAL A 77 -4.37 15.68 -9.00
CA VAL A 77 -4.52 16.72 -7.98
C VAL A 77 -5.74 17.59 -8.31
N GLU A 78 -6.74 17.50 -7.45
CA GLU A 78 -7.98 18.27 -7.57
C GLU A 78 -7.98 19.52 -6.67
N ARG A 79 -8.92 20.44 -6.93
CA ARG A 79 -8.97 21.76 -6.28
C ARG A 79 -9.12 21.67 -4.76
N ASP A 80 -9.81 20.65 -4.26
CA ASP A 80 -10.00 20.40 -2.83
C ASP A 80 -8.71 19.98 -2.12
N MET A 81 -7.69 19.54 -2.86
CA MET A 81 -6.35 19.21 -2.37
C MET A 81 -5.39 20.39 -2.39
N CYS A 82 -5.80 21.52 -2.97
CA CYS A 82 -4.97 22.70 -3.09
C CYS A 82 -5.10 23.64 -1.88
N ASN A 83 -4.00 24.29 -1.53
CA ASN A 83 -4.00 25.40 -0.59
C ASN A 83 -4.52 26.70 -1.26
N ILE A 84 -4.50 27.81 -0.52
CA ILE A 84 -4.95 29.13 -1.01
C ILE A 84 -4.16 29.66 -2.22
N PHE A 85 -2.97 29.14 -2.48
CA PHE A 85 -2.14 29.50 -3.62
C PHE A 85 -2.40 28.61 -4.85
N GLY A 86 -3.35 27.68 -4.77
CA GLY A 86 -3.66 26.76 -5.87
C GLY A 86 -2.64 25.65 -6.07
N THR A 87 -1.76 25.41 -5.09
CA THR A 87 -0.78 24.31 -5.11
C THR A 87 -1.18 23.20 -4.15
N LEU A 88 -0.69 21.98 -4.38
CA LEU A 88 -0.98 20.83 -3.51
C LEU A 88 -0.68 21.18 -2.05
N HIS A 89 -1.70 21.07 -1.19
CA HIS A 89 -1.59 21.37 0.21
C HIS A 89 -0.62 20.39 0.88
N GLY A 90 0.34 20.91 1.66
CA GLY A 90 1.38 20.08 2.27
C GLY A 90 0.84 18.96 3.15
N ALA A 91 -0.27 19.16 3.84
CA ALA A 91 -0.94 18.09 4.61
C ALA A 91 -1.48 16.96 3.73
N CYS A 92 -1.95 17.24 2.51
CA CYS A 92 -2.36 16.19 1.57
C CYS A 92 -1.14 15.40 1.09
N ALA A 93 -0.05 16.10 0.76
CA ALA A 93 1.21 15.47 0.40
C ALA A 93 1.75 14.56 1.53
N ALA A 94 1.74 15.04 2.77
CA ALA A 94 2.18 14.27 3.93
C ALA A 94 1.27 13.06 4.20
N TYR A 95 -0.05 13.23 4.08
CA TYR A 95 -1.00 12.12 4.23
C TYR A 95 -0.72 10.99 3.23
N MET A 96 -0.38 11.32 1.98
CA MET A 96 -0.11 10.32 0.95
C MET A 96 1.17 9.50 1.21
N VAL A 97 2.20 10.10 1.80
CA VAL A 97 3.50 9.41 2.05
C VAL A 97 3.37 8.26 3.04
N ASP A 98 2.50 8.40 4.04
CA ASP A 98 2.32 7.40 5.10
C ASP A 98 1.89 6.01 4.59
N PRO A 99 0.79 5.87 3.80
CA PRO A 99 0.40 4.58 3.26
C PRO A 99 1.42 4.01 2.25
N TYR A 100 2.21 4.85 1.55
CA TYR A 100 3.23 4.36 0.62
C TYR A 100 4.35 3.61 1.35
N ALA A 101 4.87 4.21 2.42
CA ALA A 101 5.97 3.64 3.19
C ALA A 101 5.57 2.31 3.83
N TYR A 102 4.31 2.21 4.27
CA TYR A 102 3.81 1.00 4.93
C TYR A 102 3.69 -0.19 3.99
N VAL A 103 3.29 0.02 2.72
CA VAL A 103 3.18 -1.06 1.74
C VAL A 103 4.52 -1.76 1.52
N ILE A 104 5.61 -1.00 1.39
CA ILE A 104 6.96 -1.56 1.23
C ILE A 104 7.39 -2.32 2.47
N HIS A 105 7.18 -1.75 3.65
CA HIS A 105 7.55 -2.41 4.90
C HIS A 105 6.86 -3.77 5.08
N CYS A 106 5.58 -3.85 4.73
CA CYS A 106 4.85 -5.12 4.83
C CYS A 106 5.25 -6.13 3.75
N LEU A 107 5.70 -5.70 2.57
CA LEU A 107 6.21 -6.63 1.55
C LEU A 107 7.55 -7.23 1.94
N ASP A 108 8.42 -6.47 2.60
CA ASP A 108 9.72 -6.91 3.08
C ASP A 108 9.61 -8.01 4.16
N GLN A 109 8.58 -7.94 5.01
CA GLN A 109 8.34 -8.92 6.08
C GLN A 109 7.82 -10.29 5.60
N LEU A 110 7.52 -10.45 4.31
CA LEU A 110 6.89 -11.69 3.80
C LEU A 110 7.90 -12.80 3.46
N ASP A 111 9.19 -12.47 3.36
CA ASP A 111 10.24 -13.43 2.98
C ASP A 111 10.91 -14.12 4.19
N GLU A 112 10.50 -13.80 5.42
CA GLU A 112 10.99 -14.49 6.62
C GLU A 112 10.21 -15.81 6.88
N PRO A 113 10.85 -16.99 6.80
CA PRO A 113 10.25 -18.24 7.25
C PRO A 113 10.30 -18.31 8.79
N SER A 114 9.59 -17.43 9.47
CA SER A 114 9.42 -17.51 10.94
C SER A 114 8.06 -17.01 11.40
N LEU A 115 7.00 -17.59 10.82
CA LEU A 115 5.62 -17.51 11.31
C LEU A 115 5.40 -18.33 12.61
N ASP A 116 6.37 -18.34 13.52
CA ASP A 116 6.36 -19.06 14.81
C ASP A 116 7.00 -18.27 15.98
N ALA A 117 7.16 -16.94 15.88
CA ALA A 117 7.51 -16.13 17.06
C ALA A 117 6.22 -15.66 17.77
N PRO A 118 5.92 -16.12 18.99
CA PRO A 118 4.77 -15.64 19.74
C PRO A 118 4.94 -14.15 20.07
N CYS A 119 3.95 -13.33 19.68
CA CYS A 119 3.75 -12.00 20.27
C CYS A 119 3.53 -12.18 21.78
N HIS A 120 4.59 -11.98 22.56
CA HIS A 120 4.49 -11.73 23.99
C HIS A 120 4.05 -10.27 24.18
N LEU A 121 2.76 -10.10 24.49
CA LEU A 121 2.31 -9.05 25.41
C LEU A 121 2.58 -9.52 26.84
#